data_AF-A0A730PSE5-F1
#
_entry.id   AF-A0A730PSE5-F1
#
_cell.length_a   1.000
_cell.length_b   1.000
_cell.length_c   1.000
_cell.angle_alpha   90.00
_cell.angle_beta   90.00
_cell.angle_gamma   90.00
#
_symmetry.space_group_name_H-M   'P 1'
#
loop_
_entity.id
_entity.type
_entity.pdbx_description
1 polymer ?
#
loop_
_entity_poly.entity_id
_entity_poly.type
_entity_poly.pdbx_seq_one_letter_code
_entity_poly.pdbx_strand_id
1 'polypeptide(L)'
;DSYCSRLLTRYALKLSLLFFVRSSELRFARWSEIDWQQKLWVIPEEREQIENVKFSHRGTKMRTQHIVPLSDQAIAILKQIEALSGHLTFIFPGEY
;
A
#
# COMPACT_ATOMS: atom_id res chain seq x y z
N ASP A 1 6.19 17.49 10.14
CA ASP A 1 6.26 16.67 8.92
C ASP A 1 7.37 15.63 8.85
N SER A 2 8.66 15.95 9.01
CA SER A 2 9.75 14.95 8.89
C SER A 2 9.64 13.70 9.79
N TYR A 3 9.00 13.82 10.96
CA TYR A 3 8.77 12.67 11.84
C TYR A 3 7.76 11.67 11.27
N CYS A 4 6.70 12.15 10.63
CA CYS A 4 5.62 11.32 10.09
C CYS A 4 6.11 10.52 8.86
N SER A 5 6.88 11.16 7.96
CA SER A 5 7.50 10.48 6.81
C SER A 5 8.45 9.37 7.25
N ARG A 6 9.27 9.60 8.30
CA ARG A 6 10.15 8.58 8.87
C ARG A 6 9.38 7.39 9.48
N LEU A 7 8.21 7.62 10.07
CA LEU A 7 7.35 6.53 10.57
C LEU A 7 6.76 5.71 9.43
N LEU A 8 6.23 6.37 8.39
CA LEU A 8 5.70 5.69 7.20
C LEU A 8 6.77 4.82 6.52
N THR A 9 8.00 5.31 6.40
CA THR A 9 9.12 4.50 5.86
C THR A 9 9.38 3.25 6.71
N ARG A 10 9.38 3.38 8.05
CA ARG A 10 9.57 2.22 8.94
C ARG A 10 8.45 1.21 8.82
N TYR A 11 7.20 1.66 8.70
CA TYR A 11 6.06 0.76 8.51
C TYR A 11 6.09 0.10 7.13
N ALA A 12 6.47 0.82 6.07
CA ALA A 12 6.65 0.27 4.73
C ALA A 12 7.68 -0.88 4.73
N LEU A 13 8.82 -0.69 5.41
CA LEU A 13 9.83 -1.74 5.54
C LEU A 13 9.29 -2.98 6.26
N LYS A 14 8.58 -2.80 7.38
CA LYS A 14 7.96 -3.92 8.10
C LYS A 14 6.95 -4.66 7.23
N LEU A 15 6.08 -3.94 6.53
CA LEU A 15 5.08 -4.54 5.65
C LEU A 15 5.70 -5.24 4.45
N SER A 16 6.81 -4.73 3.89
CA SER A 16 7.53 -5.43 2.81
C SER A 16 8.05 -6.81 3.24
N LEU A 17 8.43 -6.97 4.52
CA LEU A 17 8.87 -8.24 5.09
C LEU A 17 7.71 -9.19 5.42
N LEU A 18 6.50 -8.67 5.62
CA LEU A 18 5.31 -9.48 5.86
C LEU A 18 4.66 -9.95 4.56
N PHE A 19 4.66 -9.09 3.53
CA PHE A 19 3.95 -9.35 2.28
C PHE A 19 4.80 -9.93 1.16
N PHE A 20 6.13 -9.69 1.18
CA PHE A 20 7.05 -10.05 0.09
C PHE A 20 6.60 -9.58 -1.30
N VAL A 21 5.81 -8.51 -1.36
CA VAL A 21 5.38 -7.87 -2.61
C VAL A 21 6.51 -7.06 -3.23
N ARG A 22 6.37 -6.75 -4.52
CA ARG A 22 7.34 -5.88 -5.20
C ARG A 22 7.25 -4.46 -4.65
N SER A 23 8.38 -3.75 -4.66
CA SER A 23 8.44 -2.37 -4.17
C SER A 23 7.48 -1.43 -4.91
N SER A 24 7.21 -1.66 -6.19
CA SER A 24 6.22 -0.89 -6.96
C SER A 24 4.78 -1.17 -6.51
N GLU A 25 4.45 -2.41 -6.16
CA GLU A 25 3.12 -2.80 -5.68
C GLU A 25 2.83 -2.12 -4.34
N LEU A 26 3.82 -2.09 -3.43
CA LEU A 26 3.70 -1.42 -2.14
C LEU A 26 3.66 0.11 -2.24
N ARG A 27 4.52 0.71 -3.09
CA ARG A 27 4.59 2.16 -3.28
C ARG A 27 3.26 2.74 -3.75
N PHE A 28 2.57 2.06 -4.65
CA PHE A 28 1.32 2.53 -5.25
C PHE A 28 0.08 1.87 -4.64
N ALA A 29 0.22 1.23 -3.47
CA ALA A 29 -0.88 0.61 -2.75
C ALA A 29 -1.95 1.64 -2.36
N ARG A 30 -3.22 1.28 -2.55
CA ARG A 30 -4.37 2.16 -2.27
C ARG A 30 -5.20 1.60 -1.13
N TRP A 31 -5.83 2.48 -0.35
CA TRP A 31 -6.74 2.04 0.72
C TRP A 31 -7.93 1.25 0.17
N SER A 32 -8.40 1.58 -1.03
CA SER A 32 -9.48 0.85 -1.72
C SER A 32 -9.14 -0.60 -2.05
N GLU A 33 -7.87 -1.00 -1.97
CA GLU A 33 -7.41 -2.37 -2.24
C GLU A 33 -7.42 -3.25 -0.97
N ILE A 34 -7.65 -2.66 0.21
CA ILE A 34 -7.65 -3.37 1.48
C ILE A 34 -9.09 -3.81 1.81
N ASP A 35 -9.30 -5.12 1.85
CA ASP A 35 -10.50 -5.72 2.41
C ASP A 35 -10.24 -6.08 3.88
N TRP A 36 -10.73 -5.23 4.78
CA TRP A 36 -10.60 -5.43 6.23
C TRP A 36 -11.44 -6.59 6.77
N GLN A 37 -12.54 -6.94 6.10
CA GLN A 37 -13.43 -8.00 6.53
C GLN A 37 -12.82 -9.38 6.23
N GLN A 38 -12.32 -9.54 5.00
CA GLN A 38 -11.66 -10.77 4.57
C GLN A 38 -10.18 -10.82 4.95
N LYS A 39 -9.62 -9.72 5.47
CA LYS A 39 -8.20 -9.56 5.78
C LYS A 39 -7.33 -9.79 4.55
N LEU A 40 -7.68 -9.17 3.43
CA LEU A 40 -6.96 -9.30 2.16
C LEU A 40 -6.48 -7.93 1.68
N TRP A 41 -5.32 -7.91 1.06
CA TRP A 41 -4.92 -6.83 0.16
C TRP A 41 -4.96 -7.35 -1.27
N VAL A 42 -5.84 -6.77 -2.07
CA VAL A 42 -6.14 -7.21 -3.42
C VAL A 42 -5.49 -6.25 -4.42
N ILE A 43 -4.33 -6.64 -4.93
CA ILE A 43 -3.56 -5.83 -5.88
C ILE A 43 -4.10 -6.10 -7.30
N PRO A 44 -4.63 -5.09 -8.00
CA PRO A 44 -5.13 -5.26 -9.35
C PRO A 44 -3.99 -5.42 -10.36
N GLU A 45 -4.30 -5.98 -11.53
CA GLU A 45 -3.36 -6.12 -12.64
C GLU A 45 -2.79 -4.78 -13.12
N GLU A 46 -3.65 -3.76 -13.15
CA GLU A 46 -3.36 -2.38 -13.49
C GLU A 46 -4.23 -1.46 -12.61
N ARG A 47 -3.77 -0.24 -12.43
CA ARG A 47 -4.45 0.80 -11.66
C ARG A 47 -4.78 1.96 -12.58
N GLU A 48 -5.77 2.75 -12.20
CA GLU A 48 -6.02 4.02 -12.88
C GLU A 48 -4.82 4.97 -12.71
N GLN A 49 -4.39 5.62 -13.79
CA GLN A 49 -3.32 6.62 -13.70
C GLN A 49 -3.80 7.85 -12.91
N ILE A 50 -3.08 8.22 -11.86
CA ILE A 50 -3.31 9.47 -11.13
C ILE A 50 -2.51 10.59 -11.80
N GLU A 51 -3.16 11.73 -11.99
CA GLU A 51 -2.57 12.93 -12.59
C GLU A 51 -1.31 13.34 -11.82
N ASN A 52 -0.26 13.75 -12.54
CA ASN A 52 1.03 14.18 -11.99
C ASN A 52 1.82 13.12 -11.19
N VAL A 53 1.29 11.90 -10.99
CA VAL A 53 2.01 10.81 -10.29
C VAL A 53 2.49 9.77 -11.29
N LYS A 54 3.75 9.90 -11.73
CA LYS A 54 4.36 8.95 -12.68
C LYS A 54 4.28 7.51 -12.18
N PHE A 55 3.90 6.60 -13.08
CA PHE A 55 3.80 5.16 -12.85
C PHE A 55 2.72 4.70 -11.86
N SER A 56 1.82 5.58 -11.41
CA SER A 56 0.73 5.23 -10.50
C SER A 56 -0.26 4.21 -11.05
N HIS A 57 -0.29 4.02 -12.39
CA HIS A 57 -1.06 2.96 -13.04
C HIS A 57 -0.51 1.56 -12.80
N ARG A 58 0.74 1.39 -12.35
CA ARG A 58 1.36 0.06 -12.26
C ARG A 58 0.65 -0.80 -11.22
N GLY A 59 0.06 -1.91 -11.68
CA GLY A 59 -0.45 -3.00 -10.85
C GLY A 59 0.60 -4.12 -10.69
N THR A 60 0.19 -5.36 -10.95
CA THR A 60 1.09 -6.52 -10.88
C THR A 60 1.92 -6.69 -12.14
N LYS A 61 3.16 -7.20 -12.00
CA LYS A 61 4.05 -7.44 -13.15
C LYS A 61 3.48 -8.47 -14.13
N MET A 62 2.74 -9.45 -13.63
CA MET A 62 2.24 -10.59 -14.41
C MET A 62 0.87 -10.34 -15.06
N ARG A 63 0.29 -9.12 -14.91
CA ARG A 63 -1.05 -8.78 -15.39
C ARG A 63 -2.13 -9.77 -14.92
N THR A 64 -2.01 -10.16 -13.67
CA THR A 64 -2.98 -11.00 -12.97
C THR A 64 -3.16 -10.43 -11.58
N GLN A 65 -4.38 -10.52 -11.06
CA GLN A 65 -4.68 -10.07 -9.70
C GLN A 65 -3.79 -10.82 -8.70
N HIS A 66 -3.17 -10.09 -7.78
CA HIS A 66 -2.36 -10.67 -6.71
C HIS A 66 -3.07 -10.43 -5.38
N ILE A 67 -3.46 -11.52 -4.72
CA ILE A 67 -4.16 -11.48 -3.45
C ILE A 67 -3.13 -11.77 -2.34
N VAL A 68 -2.99 -10.82 -1.42
CA VAL A 68 -2.05 -10.90 -0.30
C VAL A 68 -2.85 -11.03 1.00
N PRO A 69 -2.77 -12.17 1.71
CA PRO A 69 -3.39 -12.33 3.02
C PRO A 69 -2.76 -11.39 4.05
N LEU A 70 -3.58 -10.72 4.85
CA LEU A 70 -3.14 -9.80 5.89
C LEU A 70 -3.07 -10.55 7.23
N SER A 71 -1.85 -10.73 7.74
CA SER A 71 -1.65 -11.20 9.11
C SER A 71 -2.14 -10.16 10.13
N ASP A 72 -2.41 -10.57 11.36
CA ASP A 72 -2.83 -9.63 12.41
C ASP A 72 -1.75 -8.56 12.68
N GLN A 73 -0.47 -8.90 12.51
CA GLN A 73 0.64 -7.93 12.58
C GLN A 73 0.56 -6.90 11.46
N ALA A 74 0.26 -7.33 10.23
CA ALA A 74 0.09 -6.44 9.09
C ALA A 74 -1.10 -5.50 9.29
N ILE A 75 -2.25 -6.03 9.75
CA ILE A 75 -3.45 -5.24 10.06
C ILE A 75 -3.15 -4.19 11.14
N ALA A 76 -2.45 -4.58 12.21
CA ALA A 76 -2.08 -3.65 13.27
C ALA A 76 -1.24 -2.48 12.72
N ILE A 77 -0.27 -2.77 11.85
CA ILE A 77 0.55 -1.74 11.20
C ILE A 77 -0.29 -0.88 10.26
N LEU A 78 -1.13 -1.49 9.42
CA LEU A 78 -1.99 -0.77 8.48
C LEU A 78 -2.94 0.18 9.21
N LYS A 79 -3.52 -0.19 10.35
CA LYS A 79 -4.33 0.72 11.18
C LYS A 79 -3.54 1.91 11.72
N GLN A 80 -2.27 1.73 12.07
CA GLN A 80 -1.41 2.86 12.45
C GLN A 80 -1.14 3.80 11.28
N ILE A 81 -0.98 3.24 10.07
CA ILE A 81 -0.80 4.04 8.85
C ILE A 81 -2.11 4.76 8.49
N GLU A 82 -3.27 4.11 8.63
CA GLU A 82 -4.60 4.67 8.34
C GLU A 82 -4.87 5.92 9.18
N ALA A 83 -4.45 5.93 10.44
CA ALA A 83 -4.53 7.13 11.28
C ALA A 83 -3.72 8.32 10.75
N LEU A 84 -2.69 8.07 9.92
CA LEU A 84 -1.81 9.10 9.34
C LEU A 84 -2.22 9.48 7.91
N SER A 85 -2.62 8.52 7.07
CA SER A 85 -2.85 8.70 5.63
C SER A 85 -4.18 8.14 5.12
N GLY A 86 -5.07 7.67 6.00
CA GLY A 86 -6.35 7.05 5.62
C GLY A 86 -7.32 7.96 4.86
N HIS A 87 -7.13 9.27 4.95
CA HIS A 87 -7.89 10.28 4.20
C HIS A 87 -7.34 10.53 2.78
N LEU A 88 -6.22 9.90 2.41
CA LEU A 88 -5.57 10.03 1.10
C LEU A 88 -5.86 8.79 0.24
N THR A 89 -5.52 8.85 -1.04
CA THR A 89 -5.68 7.68 -1.94
C THR A 89 -4.64 6.58 -1.66
N PHE A 90 -3.39 6.98 -1.42
CA PHE A 90 -2.28 6.06 -1.22
C PHE A 90 -2.11 5.69 0.26
N ILE A 91 -1.80 4.42 0.52
CA ILE A 91 -1.38 3.95 1.85
C ILE A 91 -0.07 4.65 2.24
N PHE A 92 0.87 4.75 1.29
CA PHE A 92 2.15 5.42 1.46
C PHE A 92 2.23 6.66 0.56
N PRO A 93 1.78 7.83 1.03
CA PRO A 93 1.99 9.07 0.31
C PRO A 93 3.48 9.39 0.22
N GLY A 94 3.96 9.68 -0.98
CA GLY A 94 5.26 10.30 -1.20
C GLY A 94 5.11 11.82 -1.24
N GLU A 95 6.24 12.52 -1.15
CA GLU A 95 6.32 13.93 -1.53
C GLU A 95 6.33 13.95 -3.07
N TYR A 96 5.15 14.12 -3.69
CA TYR A 96 4.97 14.15 -5.15
C TYR A 96 4.58 15.55 -5.60
#